data_AF-A0A099L980-F1
#
_entry.id   AF-A0A099L980-F1
#
_cell.length_a   1.000
_cell.length_b   1.000
_cell.length_c   1.000
_cell.angle_alpha   90.00
_cell.angle_beta   90.00
_cell.angle_gamma   90.00
#
_symmetry.space_group_name_H-M   'P 1'
#
loop_
_entity.id
_entity.type
_entity.pdbx_description
1 polymer ?
#
loop_
_entity_poly.entity_id
_entity_poly.type
_entity_poly.pdbx_seq_one_letter_code
_entity_poly.pdbx_strand_id
1 'polypeptide(L)'
;ATSGFTAPQVSSDSAVVIRLTISQGNREISTDTSITVKNQVTTTPPKDDGGGGGGGAINLYWLLLMLLMLLISKWRLQVMITKPTR
;
A
#
# COMPACT_ATOMS: atom_id res chain seq x y z
N ALA A 1 23.14 12.96 34.25
CA ALA A 1 23.60 11.91 33.33
C ALA A 1 22.38 11.16 32.83
N THR A 2 22.29 10.92 31.53
CA THR A 2 21.20 10.12 30.93
C THR A 2 21.81 8.81 30.48
N SER A 3 21.32 7.70 31.03
CA SER A 3 21.72 6.34 30.63
C SER A 3 20.53 5.68 29.93
N GLY A 4 20.80 4.94 28.86
CA GLY A 4 19.78 4.30 28.03
C GLY A 4 20.15 2.86 27.72
N PHE A 5 19.12 2.05 27.49
CA PHE A 5 19.24 0.65 27.07
C PHE A 5 18.21 0.39 25.97
N THR A 6 18.62 -0.37 24.94
CA THR A 6 17.71 -0.83 23.89
C THR A 6 17.29 -2.25 24.20
N ALA A 7 15.98 -2.47 24.37
CA ALA A 7 15.44 -3.80 24.62
C ALA A 7 15.68 -4.72 23.41
N PRO A 8 16.10 -5.98 23.63
CA PRO A 8 16.30 -6.94 22.54
C PRO A 8 14.96 -7.38 21.95
N GLN A 9 14.99 -7.84 20.70
CA GLN A 9 13.88 -8.59 20.14
C GLN A 9 13.79 -9.95 20.84
N VAL A 10 12.62 -10.30 21.34
CA VAL A 10 12.35 -11.57 22.03
C VAL A 10 11.29 -12.35 21.28
N SER A 11 11.40 -13.68 21.25
CA SER A 11 10.39 -14.56 20.65
C SER A 11 9.17 -14.79 21.55
N SER A 12 9.25 -14.38 22.82
CA SER A 12 8.17 -14.46 23.81
C SER A 12 8.40 -13.42 24.91
N ASP A 13 7.32 -12.99 25.57
CA ASP A 13 7.39 -12.03 26.67
C ASP A 13 8.40 -12.47 27.72
N SER A 14 9.36 -11.60 28.02
CA SER A 14 10.48 -11.91 28.92
C SER A 14 10.73 -10.75 29.87
N ALA A 15 10.99 -11.08 31.14
CA ALA A 15 11.37 -10.09 32.15
C ALA A 15 12.89 -9.91 32.16
N VAL A 16 13.34 -8.67 32.07
CA VAL A 16 14.75 -8.27 32.21
C VAL A 16 14.90 -7.54 33.53
N VAL A 17 15.76 -8.03 34.41
CA VAL A 17 16.05 -7.41 35.70
C VAL A 17 17.36 -6.63 35.60
N ILE A 18 17.29 -5.33 35.87
CA ILE A 18 18.43 -4.43 35.90
C ILE A 18 18.72 -4.10 37.35
N ARG A 19 19.95 -4.37 37.79
CA ARG A 19 20.44 -3.96 39.11
C ARG A 19 21.24 -2.67 38.98
N LEU A 20 20.78 -1.62 39.64
CA LEU A 20 21.51 -0.36 39.79
C LEU A 20 22.29 -0.40 41.10
N THR A 21 23.62 -0.37 41.00
CA THR A 21 24.52 -0.29 42.14
C THR A 21 25.20 1.07 42.15
N ILE A 22 25.04 1.81 43.25
CA ILE A 22 25.68 3.11 43.48
C ILE A 22 26.71 2.95 44.60
N SER A 23 27.97 3.19 44.30
CA SER A 23 29.08 3.16 45.26
C SER A 23 29.59 4.56 45.56
N GLN A 24 29.68 4.94 46.84
CA GLN A 24 30.32 6.18 47.29
C GLN A 24 31.28 5.88 48.46
N GLY A 25 32.58 5.88 48.17
CA GLY A 25 33.60 5.47 49.13
C GLY A 25 33.37 4.03 49.58
N ASN A 26 33.11 3.85 50.87
CA ASN A 26 32.94 2.54 51.52
C ASN A 26 31.47 2.10 51.57
N ARG A 27 30.55 2.90 51.01
CA ARG A 27 29.11 2.65 51.03
C ARG A 27 28.63 2.24 49.66
N GLU A 28 27.80 1.20 49.63
CA GLU A 28 27.18 0.69 48.43
C GLU A 28 25.66 0.58 48.66
N ILE A 29 24.88 1.02 47.68
CA ILE A 29 23.42 0.88 47.66
C ILE A 29 23.05 0.21 46.34
N SER A 30 22.31 -0.90 46.41
CA SER A 30 21.81 -1.61 45.24
C SER A 30 20.28 -1.58 45.19
N THR A 31 19.74 -1.36 44.00
CA THR A 31 18.29 -1.37 43.73
C THR A 31 18.02 -2.20 42.48
N ASP A 32 17.08 -3.13 42.56
CA ASP A 32 16.64 -3.95 41.43
C ASP A 32 15.42 -3.34 40.75
N THR A 33 15.41 -3.33 39.42
CA THR A 33 14.27 -2.88 38.61
C THR A 33 13.95 -3.94 37.56
N SER A 34 12.69 -4.39 37.51
CA SER A 34 12.22 -5.36 36.53
C SER A 34 11.51 -4.66 35.37
N ILE A 35 11.91 -4.98 34.14
CA ILE A 35 11.33 -4.45 32.90
C ILE A 35 10.82 -5.62 32.07
N THR A 36 9.53 -5.61 31.76
CA THR A 36 8.92 -6.62 30.88
C THR A 36 9.14 -6.23 29.41
N VAL A 37 9.91 -7.03 28.68
CA VAL A 37 10.08 -6.91 27.24
C VAL A 37 8.99 -7.72 26.55
N LYS A 38 8.10 -7.03 25.84
CA LYS A 38 7.02 -7.66 25.07
C LYS A 38 7.52 -8.14 23.72
N ASN A 39 7.09 -9.33 23.32
CA ASN A 39 7.31 -9.79 21.95
C ASN A 39 6.46 -8.94 20.99
N GLN A 40 7.09 -8.35 19.98
CA GLN A 40 6.39 -7.76 18.84
C GLN A 40 6.59 -8.62 17.61
N VAL A 41 5.50 -9.23 17.16
CA VAL A 41 5.46 -9.97 15.89
C VAL A 41 5.29 -8.95 14.76
N THR A 42 6.37 -8.66 14.05
CA THR A 42 6.32 -7.83 12.85
C THR A 42 5.62 -8.60 11.74
N THR A 43 4.33 -8.34 11.54
CA THR A 43 3.62 -8.80 10.34
C THR A 43 3.98 -7.87 9.19
N THR A 44 4.81 -8.32 8.24
CA THR A 44 5.02 -7.58 7.00
C THR A 44 3.69 -7.58 6.22
N PRO A 45 3.15 -6.42 5.83
CA PRO A 45 1.96 -6.40 4.98
C PRO A 45 2.26 -7.15 3.67
N PRO A 46 1.27 -7.86 3.10
CA PRO A 46 1.43 -8.49 1.81
C PRO A 46 1.85 -7.45 0.77
N LYS A 47 2.80 -7.81 -0.08
CA LYS A 47 3.26 -6.97 -1.19
C LYS A 47 2.08 -6.79 -2.16
N ASP A 48 1.66 -5.55 -2.37
CA ASP A 48 0.66 -5.25 -3.39
C ASP A 48 1.26 -5.56 -4.78
N ASP A 49 0.79 -6.65 -5.40
CA ASP A 49 1.03 -6.93 -6.81
C ASP A 49 0.15 -5.97 -7.63
N GLY A 50 0.63 -4.74 -7.80
CA GLY A 50 -0.04 -3.68 -8.53
C GLY A 50 -0.35 -4.06 -9.99
N GLY A 51 -1.57 -4.56 -10.22
CA GLY A 51 -2.13 -4.85 -11.54
C GLY A 51 -2.65 -3.58 -12.21
N GLY A 52 -1.83 -2.99 -13.09
CA GLY A 52 -2.22 -1.87 -13.95
C GLY A 52 -3.08 -2.33 -15.13
N GLY A 53 -4.22 -1.67 -15.32
CA GLY A 53 -5.13 -1.90 -16.45
C GLY A 53 -5.89 -0.63 -16.81
N GLY A 54 -5.22 0.27 -17.55
CA GLY A 54 -5.84 1.48 -18.10
C GLY A 54 -6.76 1.15 -19.27
N GLY A 55 -8.04 0.89 -18.98
CA GLY A 55 -9.09 0.78 -19.99
C GLY A 55 -9.40 2.16 -20.57
N GLY A 56 -8.93 2.43 -21.79
CA GLY A 56 -9.19 3.70 -22.48
C GLY A 56 -10.68 3.92 -22.70
N ALA A 57 -11.26 4.88 -21.98
CA ALA A 57 -12.61 5.35 -22.23
C ALA A 57 -12.64 6.08 -23.58
N ILE A 58 -13.26 5.46 -24.58
CA ILE A 58 -13.63 6.17 -25.80
C ILE A 58 -14.72 7.18 -25.44
N ASN A 59 -14.38 8.46 -25.58
CA ASN A 59 -15.30 9.57 -25.39
C ASN A 59 -16.60 9.35 -26.19
N LEU A 60 -17.75 9.49 -25.52
CA LEU A 60 -19.06 9.24 -26.11
C LEU A 60 -19.31 10.07 -27.39
N TYR A 61 -18.72 11.27 -27.47
CA TYR A 61 -18.76 12.12 -28.67
C TYR A 61 -18.10 11.46 -29.90
N TRP A 62 -16.99 10.75 -29.70
CA TRP A 62 -16.30 10.04 -30.78
C TRP A 62 -17.07 8.80 -31.23
N LEU A 63 -17.70 8.09 -30.29
CA LEU A 63 -18.60 6.97 -30.59
C LEU A 63 -19.81 7.45 -31.43
N LEU A 64 -20.41 8.59 -31.05
CA LEU A 64 -21.56 9.15 -31.76
C LEU A 64 -21.18 9.63 -33.18
N LEU A 65 -20.00 10.23 -33.34
CA LEU A 65 -19.51 10.69 -34.64
C LEU A 65 -19.23 9.52 -35.59
N MET A 66 -18.62 8.43 -35.10
CA MET A 66 -18.41 7.21 -35.87
C MET A 66 -19.74 6.55 -36.27
N LEU A 67 -20.73 6.52 -35.38
CA LEU A 67 -22.06 6.00 -35.68
C LEU A 67 -22.73 6.85 -36.77
N LEU A 68 -22.70 8.18 -36.66
CA LEU A 68 -23.27 9.08 -37.67
C LEU A 68 -22.60 8.90 -39.04
N MET A 69 -21.27 8.78 -39.08
CA MET A 69 -20.54 8.51 -40.32
C MET A 69 -20.96 7.18 -40.95
N LEU A 70 -21.16 6.13 -40.12
CA LEU A 70 -21.60 4.82 -40.60
C LEU A 70 -23.01 4.90 -41.19
N LEU A 71 -23.96 5.57 -40.52
CA LEU A 71 -25.30 5.78 -41.07
C LEU A 71 -25.26 6.54 -42.40
N ILE A 72 -24.53 7.65 -42.49
CA ILE A 72 -24.42 8.44 -43.72
C ILE A 72 -23.81 7.60 -44.85
N SER A 73 -22.77 6.80 -44.55
CA SER A 73 -22.13 5.94 -45.55
C SER A 73 -23.09 4.90 -46.11
N LYS A 74 -23.92 4.29 -45.25
CA LYS A 74 -24.93 3.30 -45.66
C LYS A 74 -26.03 3.95 -46.50
N TRP A 75 -26.50 5.13 -46.10
CA TRP A 75 -27.51 5.87 -46.86
C TRP A 75 -27.02 6.26 -48.25
N ARG A 76 -25.78 6.73 -48.35
CA ARG A 76 -25.17 7.09 -49.65
C ARG A 76 -25.00 5.88 -50.57
N LEU A 77 -24.65 4.72 -50.04
CA LEU A 77 -24.57 3.49 -50.82
C LEU A 77 -25.96 3.04 -51.34
N GLN A 78 -27.01 3.18 -50.52
CA GLN A 78 -28.37 2.82 -50.92
C GLN A 78 -28.94 3.73 -52.02
N VAL A 79 -28.65 5.04 -51.98
CA VAL A 79 -29.09 5.99 -53.02
C VAL A 79 -28.39 5.72 -54.36
N MET A 80 -27.14 5.24 -54.35
CA MET A 80 -26.40 4.96 -55.58
C MET A 80 -26.90 3.71 -56.30
N ILE A 81 -27.43 2.72 -55.56
CA ILE A 81 -27.98 1.48 -56.14
C ILE A 81 -29.40 1.70 -56.69
N THR A 82 -30.14 2.69 -56.20
CA THR A 82 -31.57 2.88 -56.50
C THR A 82 -31.89 3.94 -57.56
N LYS A 83 -30.89 4.54 -58.21
CA LYS A 83 -31.16 5.43 -59.36
C LYS A 83 -31.25 4.62 -60.66
N PRO A 84 -32.44 4.47 -61.29
CA PRO A 84 -32.53 3.92 -62.62
C PRO A 84 -31.87 4.91 -63.60
N THR A 85 -30.88 4.44 -64.36
CA THR A 85 -30.37 5.10 -65.54
C THR A 85 -31.54 5.32 -66.50
N ARG A 86 -31.94 6.58 -66.67
CA ARG A 86 -32.76 7.02 -67.80
C ARG A 86 -31.93 7.98 -68.62
#